data_AF-A0A7J2YXB0-F1
#
_entry.id   AF-A0A7J2YXB0-F1
#
_cell.length_a   1.000
_cell.length_b   1.000
_cell.length_c   1.000
_cell.angle_alpha   90.00
_cell.angle_beta   90.00
_cell.angle_gamma   90.00
#
_symmetry.space_group_name_H-M   'P 1'
#
loop_
_entity.id
_entity.type
_entity.pdbx_description
1 polymer ?
#
loop_
_entity_poly.entity_id
_entity_poly.type
_entity_poly.pdbx_seq_one_letter_code
_entity_poly.pdbx_strand_id
1 'polypeptide(L)'
;MTTVEEKVDASKSTLLYGNILVAIWVALGAAGCYLVNPIVGWVFLGFTAFSIYVIIRRLLCNSCYYCKSCTKGMAKLSIMSLGANRIPGLSKGTVLGMAIYLYFILLAIPGWLLASSLIQQFSILQTSALAGILVISAYSIVARIKKGNKLVTH
;
A
#
# COMPACT_ATOMS: atom_id res chain seq x y z
N MET A 1 -14.72 19.58 -23.61
CA MET A 1 -14.94 19.67 -22.16
C MET A 1 -13.58 19.73 -21.49
N THR A 2 -13.20 20.93 -21.07
CA THR A 2 -11.90 21.21 -20.45
C THR A 2 -11.77 20.40 -19.16
N THR A 3 -10.89 19.41 -19.14
CA THR A 3 -10.47 18.77 -17.90
C THR A 3 -9.71 19.82 -17.11
N VAL A 4 -10.42 20.56 -16.25
CA VAL A 4 -9.80 21.28 -15.15
C VAL A 4 -8.93 20.25 -14.45
N GLU A 5 -7.61 20.36 -14.61
CA GLU A 5 -6.67 19.49 -13.92
C GLU A 5 -6.85 19.77 -12.43
N GLU A 6 -7.68 18.96 -11.77
CA GLU A 6 -7.81 18.97 -10.33
C GLU A 6 -6.43 18.64 -9.77
N LYS A 7 -5.71 19.69 -9.34
CA LYS A 7 -4.41 19.55 -8.70
C LYS A 7 -4.64 18.66 -7.49
N VAL A 8 -3.98 17.51 -7.52
CA VAL A 8 -3.79 16.73 -6.32
C VAL A 8 -2.83 17.56 -5.45
N ASP A 9 -3.39 18.47 -4.66
CA ASP A 9 -2.66 19.27 -3.66
C ASP A 9 -2.27 18.37 -2.49
N ALA A 10 -1.51 17.31 -2.79
CA ALA A 10 -0.77 16.60 -1.77
C ALA A 10 0.38 17.49 -1.32
N SER A 11 0.34 17.94 -0.08
CA SER A 11 1.51 18.53 0.57
C SER A 11 2.71 17.60 0.40
N LYS A 12 3.91 18.17 0.20
CA LYS A 12 5.16 17.41 0.07
C LYS A 12 5.34 16.41 1.21
N SER A 13 4.87 16.76 2.41
CA SER A 13 4.85 15.87 3.56
C SER A 13 3.97 14.64 3.34
N THR A 14 2.72 14.81 2.89
CA THR A 14 1.80 13.70 2.59
C THR A 14 2.37 12.74 1.53
N LEU A 15 3.01 13.31 0.51
CA LEU A 15 3.68 12.56 -0.56
C LEU A 15 4.84 11.71 -0.02
N LEU A 16 5.68 12.30 0.84
CA LEU A 16 6.81 11.62 1.46
C LEU A 16 6.34 10.54 2.44
N TYR A 17 5.46 10.88 3.38
CA TYR A 17 4.96 9.96 4.41
C TYR A 17 4.24 8.75 3.81
N GLY A 18 3.36 8.95 2.83
CA GLY A 18 2.60 7.84 2.27
C GLY A 18 3.47 6.85 1.47
N ASN A 19 4.52 7.34 0.80
CA ASN A 19 5.46 6.48 0.09
C ASN A 19 6.42 5.76 1.04
N ILE A 20 6.92 6.45 2.07
CA ILE A 20 7.74 5.81 3.12
C ILE A 20 6.94 4.72 3.83
N LEU A 21 5.67 4.96 4.15
CA LEU A 21 4.79 3.98 4.78
C LEU A 21 4.69 2.71 3.93
N VAL A 22 4.46 2.84 2.62
CA VAL A 22 4.40 1.69 1.71
C VAL A 22 5.76 1.00 1.62
N ALA A 23 6.85 1.75 1.52
CA ALA A 23 8.20 1.17 1.46
C ALA A 23 8.54 0.37 2.73
N ILE A 24 8.22 0.89 3.92
CA ILE A 24 8.39 0.17 5.19
C ILE A 24 7.52 -1.08 5.22
N TRP A 25 6.28 -0.99 4.75
CA TRP A 25 5.37 -2.14 4.74
C TRP A 25 5.86 -3.26 3.81
N VAL A 26 6.36 -2.90 2.62
CA VAL A 26 7.01 -3.84 1.69
C VAL A 26 8.24 -4.45 2.34
N ALA A 27 9.10 -3.63 2.96
CA ALA A 27 10.32 -4.10 3.62
C ALA A 27 10.01 -5.08 4.77
N LEU A 28 9.00 -4.79 5.59
CA LEU A 28 8.56 -5.69 6.67
C LEU A 28 7.96 -6.99 6.13
N GLY A 29 7.12 -6.92 5.09
CA GLY A 29 6.58 -8.12 4.44
C GLY A 29 7.69 -9.00 3.85
N ALA A 30 8.64 -8.40 3.14
CA ALA A 30 9.77 -9.11 2.55
C ALA A 30 10.71 -9.69 3.61
N ALA A 31 11.05 -8.91 4.65
CA ALA A 31 11.85 -9.39 5.77
C ALA A 31 11.15 -10.55 6.51
N GLY A 32 9.83 -10.44 6.74
CA GLY A 32 9.01 -11.50 7.33
C GLY A 32 9.06 -12.78 6.50
N CYS A 33 8.86 -12.69 5.19
CA CYS A 33 8.97 -13.84 4.28
C CYS A 33 10.39 -14.42 4.23
N TYR A 34 11.41 -13.57 4.30
CA TYR A 34 12.81 -14.00 4.32
C TYR A 34 13.17 -14.80 5.58
N LEU A 35 12.59 -14.45 6.73
CA LEU A 35 12.75 -15.18 8.00
C LEU A 35 12.16 -16.60 7.96
N VAL A 36 11.23 -16.87 7.05
CA VAL A 36 10.68 -18.21 6.83
C VAL A 36 11.52 -18.96 5.82
N ASN A 37 11.79 -18.33 4.68
CA ASN A 37 12.67 -18.87 3.65
C ASN A 37 13.27 -17.73 2.81
N PRO A 38 14.61 -17.63 2.69
CA PRO A 38 15.27 -16.60 1.90
C PRO A 38 14.77 -16.48 0.45
N ILE A 39 14.51 -17.62 -0.21
CA ILE A 39 14.00 -17.67 -1.59
C ILE A 39 12.61 -17.06 -1.65
N VAL A 40 11.74 -17.41 -0.70
CA VAL A 40 10.38 -16.85 -0.62
C VAL A 40 10.44 -15.34 -0.36
N GLY A 41 11.37 -14.88 0.48
CA GLY A 41 11.61 -13.45 0.70
C GLY A 41 11.94 -12.68 -0.58
N TRP A 42 12.87 -13.18 -1.39
CA TRP A 42 13.23 -12.56 -2.67
C TRP A 42 12.09 -12.59 -3.69
N VAL A 43 11.38 -13.72 -3.80
CA VAL A 43 10.22 -13.85 -4.69
C VAL A 43 9.12 -12.88 -4.27
N PHE A 44 8.84 -12.78 -2.97
CA PHE A 44 7.85 -11.85 -2.44
C PHE A 44 8.24 -10.39 -2.70
N LEU A 45 9.51 -10.03 -2.49
CA LEU A 45 10.00 -8.67 -2.74
C LEU A 45 9.86 -8.30 -4.21
N GLY A 46 10.29 -9.18 -5.13
CA GLY A 46 10.16 -8.97 -6.57
C GLY A 46 8.70 -8.85 -7.01
N PHE A 47 7.85 -9.76 -6.55
CA PHE A 47 6.41 -9.75 -6.83
C PHE A 47 5.73 -8.48 -6.32
N THR A 48 6.04 -8.08 -5.08
CA THR A 48 5.43 -6.90 -4.44
C THR A 48 5.91 -5.60 -5.09
N ALA A 49 7.20 -5.50 -5.38
CA ALA A 49 7.76 -4.35 -6.09
C ALA A 49 7.14 -4.21 -7.49
N PHE A 50 7.03 -5.31 -8.23
CA PHE A 50 6.36 -5.32 -9.53
C PHE A 50 4.89 -4.89 -9.40
N SER A 51 4.14 -5.48 -8.46
CA SER A 51 2.72 -5.20 -8.27
C SER A 51 2.46 -3.74 -7.91
N ILE A 52 3.23 -3.15 -7.00
CA ILE A 52 3.02 -1.78 -6.53
C ILE A 52 3.56 -0.76 -7.55
N TYR A 53 4.81 -0.91 -7.99
CA TYR A 53 5.47 0.11 -8.82
C TYR A 53 5.12 0.01 -10.31
N VAL A 54 4.64 -1.14 -10.78
CA VAL A 54 4.20 -1.32 -12.17
C VAL A 54 2.68 -1.34 -12.27
N ILE A 55 2.00 -2.27 -11.60
CA ILE A 55 0.55 -2.47 -11.78
C ILE A 55 -0.23 -1.31 -11.16
N ILE A 56 -0.10 -1.10 -9.84
CA ILE A 56 -0.86 -0.04 -9.15
C ILE A 56 -0.49 1.33 -9.70
N ARG A 57 0.81 1.61 -9.92
CA ARG A 57 1.26 2.87 -10.52
C ARG A 57 0.58 3.14 -11.87
N ARG A 58 0.53 2.16 -12.77
CA ARG A 58 -0.11 2.32 -14.09
C ARG A 58 -1.60 2.61 -13.96
N LEU A 59 -2.30 1.88 -13.09
CA LEU A 59 -3.73 2.08 -12.88
C LEU A 59 -4.05 3.45 -12.26
N LEU A 60 -3.19 3.97 -11.38
CA LEU A 60 -3.36 5.32 -10.80
C LEU A 60 -3.09 6.45 -11.80
N CYS A 61 -2.37 6.16 -12.88
CA CYS A 61 -1.87 7.11 -13.86
C CYS A 61 -2.79 7.28 -15.08
N ASN A 62 -4.04 6.81 -14.98
CA ASN A 62 -5.01 6.68 -16.08
C ASN A 62 -5.33 7.97 -16.87
N SER A 63 -4.89 9.14 -16.40
CA SER A 63 -5.14 10.44 -17.04
C SER A 63 -3.87 11.18 -17.50
N CYS A 64 -2.68 10.57 -17.41
CA CYS A 64 -1.43 11.23 -17.81
C CYS A 64 -0.83 10.61 -19.08
N TYR A 65 -0.74 11.43 -20.13
CA TYR A 65 -0.10 11.05 -21.40
C TYR A 65 1.38 10.63 -21.22
N TYR A 66 2.10 11.25 -20.26
CA TYR A 66 3.51 10.96 -19.96
C TYR A 66 3.68 10.07 -18.72
N CYS A 67 2.96 8.95 -18.66
CA CYS A 67 2.92 8.13 -17.46
C CYS A 67 4.29 7.60 -16.97
N LYS A 68 5.27 7.42 -17.89
CA LYS A 68 6.64 6.99 -17.54
C LYS A 68 7.38 8.01 -16.64
N SER A 69 7.28 9.31 -16.95
CA SER A 69 7.94 10.37 -16.17
C SER A 69 7.02 11.01 -15.12
N CYS A 70 5.73 10.66 -15.13
CA CYS A 70 4.76 11.28 -14.25
C CYS A 70 4.91 10.84 -12.79
N THR A 71 5.04 11.83 -11.89
CA THR A 71 5.01 11.67 -10.44
C THR A 71 3.58 11.59 -9.88
N LYS A 72 2.55 11.90 -10.68
CA LYS A 72 1.13 11.85 -10.25
C LYS A 72 0.73 10.45 -9.76
N GLY A 73 1.26 9.39 -10.36
CA GLY A 73 1.01 8.01 -9.91
C GLY A 73 1.51 7.75 -8.48
N MET A 74 2.71 8.25 -8.16
CA MET A 74 3.29 8.15 -6.80
C MET A 74 2.55 9.02 -5.79
N ALA A 75 2.10 10.20 -6.20
CA ALA A 75 1.27 11.06 -5.34
C ALA A 75 -0.09 10.43 -5.02
N LYS A 76 -0.74 9.80 -6.01
CA LYS A 76 -1.99 9.07 -5.78
C LYS A 76 -1.78 7.83 -4.91
N LEU A 77 -0.66 7.14 -5.07
CA LEU A 77 -0.30 5.97 -4.25
C LEU A 77 -0.10 6.37 -2.78
N SER A 78 0.63 7.46 -2.52
CA SER A 78 0.86 7.96 -1.16
C SER A 78 -0.44 8.40 -0.46
N ILE A 79 -1.36 9.02 -1.21
CA ILE A 79 -2.65 9.44 -0.66
C ILE A 79 -3.54 8.23 -0.39
N MET A 80 -3.51 7.23 -1.26
CA MET A 80 -4.23 5.96 -1.10
C MET A 80 -3.74 5.17 0.11
N SER A 81 -2.41 5.06 0.30
CA SER A 81 -1.81 4.35 1.44
C SER A 81 -2.12 5.03 2.77
N LEU A 82 -2.23 6.36 2.78
CA LEU A 82 -2.71 7.14 3.92
C LEU A 82 -4.24 7.09 4.11
N GLY A 83 -4.94 6.15 3.47
CA GLY A 83 -6.36 5.90 3.70
C GLY A 83 -7.32 6.80 2.94
N ALA A 84 -6.93 7.41 1.82
CA ALA A 84 -7.90 8.14 1.00
C ALA A 84 -8.93 7.20 0.34
N ASN A 85 -10.20 7.59 0.41
CA ASN A 85 -11.33 6.88 -0.20
C ASN A 85 -11.81 7.50 -1.52
N ARG A 86 -11.34 8.70 -1.86
CA ARG A 86 -11.54 9.33 -3.17
C ARG A 86 -10.21 9.84 -3.69
N ILE A 87 -9.96 9.57 -4.96
CA ILE A 87 -8.78 10.04 -5.69
C ILE A 87 -9.30 10.66 -6.99
N PRO A 88 -8.90 11.90 -7.33
CA PRO A 88 -9.34 12.56 -8.57
C PRO A 88 -9.08 11.70 -9.80
N GLY A 89 -10.11 11.52 -10.62
CA GLY A 89 -10.07 10.71 -11.85
C GLY A 89 -10.16 9.20 -11.66
N LEU A 90 -10.48 8.70 -10.45
CA LEU A 90 -10.75 7.28 -10.20
C LEU A 90 -12.13 7.09 -9.54
N SER A 91 -12.82 6.00 -9.90
CA SER A 91 -14.06 5.61 -9.23
C SER A 91 -13.79 5.12 -7.80
N LYS A 92 -14.77 5.28 -6.90
CA LYS A 92 -14.67 4.75 -5.52
C LYS A 92 -14.40 3.24 -5.50
N GLY A 93 -15.06 2.48 -6.37
CA GLY A 93 -14.88 1.03 -6.49
C GLY A 93 -13.45 0.65 -6.89
N THR A 94 -12.85 1.41 -7.81
CA THR A 94 -11.46 1.21 -8.22
C THR A 94 -10.49 1.49 -7.07
N VAL A 95 -10.65 2.61 -6.35
CA VAL A 95 -9.79 2.95 -5.21
C VAL A 95 -9.91 1.90 -4.09
N LEU A 96 -11.13 1.42 -3.83
CA LEU A 96 -11.37 0.37 -2.85
C LEU A 96 -10.74 -0.96 -3.28
N GLY A 97 -10.92 -1.37 -4.54
CA GLY A 97 -10.32 -2.59 -5.07
C GLY A 97 -8.79 -2.57 -5.02
N MET A 98 -8.16 -1.44 -5.37
CA MET A 98 -6.70 -1.26 -5.24
C MET A 98 -6.23 -1.34 -3.79
N ALA A 99 -6.98 -0.73 -2.86
CA ALA A 99 -6.66 -0.81 -1.45
C ALA A 99 -6.73 -2.26 -0.95
N ILE A 100 -7.82 -2.98 -1.24
CA ILE A 100 -8.00 -4.39 -0.90
C ILE A 100 -6.85 -5.23 -1.44
N TYR A 101 -6.49 -5.03 -2.72
CA TYR A 101 -5.36 -5.71 -3.35
C TYR A 101 -4.03 -5.45 -2.61
N LEU A 102 -3.77 -4.21 -2.21
CA LEU A 102 -2.57 -3.84 -1.47
C LEU A 102 -2.54 -4.48 -0.07
N TYR A 103 -3.66 -4.51 0.66
CA TYR A 103 -3.78 -5.24 1.92
C TYR A 103 -3.60 -6.74 1.73
N PHE A 104 -4.16 -7.33 0.68
CA PHE A 104 -4.02 -8.76 0.42
C PHE A 104 -2.54 -9.14 0.23
N ILE A 105 -1.80 -8.37 -0.58
CA ILE A 105 -0.38 -8.62 -0.82
C ILE A 105 0.47 -8.36 0.43
N LEU A 106 0.27 -7.21 1.09
CA LEU A 106 1.18 -6.75 2.15
C LEU A 106 0.82 -7.23 3.56
N LEU A 107 -0.40 -7.72 3.77
CA LEU A 107 -0.85 -8.28 5.05
C LEU A 107 -1.17 -9.76 4.92
N ALA A 108 -2.06 -10.17 4.01
CA ALA A 108 -2.57 -11.54 4.02
C ALA A 108 -1.48 -12.58 3.66
N ILE A 109 -0.72 -12.34 2.60
CA ILE A 109 0.35 -13.27 2.16
C ILE A 109 1.46 -13.40 3.24
N PRO A 110 2.17 -12.32 3.64
CA PRO A 110 3.25 -12.45 4.61
C PRO A 110 2.72 -12.81 6.01
N GLY A 111 1.51 -12.35 6.37
CA GLY A 111 0.88 -12.68 7.63
C GLY A 111 0.55 -14.17 7.76
N TRP A 112 -0.02 -14.78 6.71
CA TRP A 112 -0.28 -16.22 6.68
C TRP A 112 1.01 -17.05 6.76
N LEU A 113 2.04 -16.64 6.01
CA LEU A 113 3.32 -17.35 6.01
C LEU A 113 4.02 -17.27 7.37
N LEU A 114 4.04 -16.10 8.01
CA LEU A 114 4.59 -15.93 9.36
C LEU A 114 3.76 -16.68 10.41
N ALA A 115 2.43 -16.64 10.34
CA ALA A 115 1.57 -17.34 11.27
C ALA A 115 1.76 -18.87 11.20
N SER A 116 1.83 -19.42 9.99
CA SER A 116 2.10 -20.86 9.79
C SER A 116 3.50 -21.26 10.26
N SER A 117 4.51 -20.40 10.06
CA SER A 117 5.86 -20.62 10.59
C SER A 117 5.90 -20.62 12.13
N LEU A 118 5.20 -19.69 12.78
CA LEU A 118 5.17 -19.58 14.24
C LEU A 118 4.50 -20.77 14.93
N ILE A 119 3.54 -21.42 14.26
CA ILE A 119 2.90 -22.65 14.76
C ILE A 119 3.91 -23.82 14.81
N GLN A 120 4.86 -23.85 13.87
CA GLN A 120 5.87 -24.91 13.82
C GLN A 120 7.02 -24.63 14.79
N GLN A 121 7.54 -23.41 14.79
CA GLN A 121 8.67 -23.00 15.62
C GLN A 121 8.48 -21.56 16.09
N PHE A 122 8.38 -21.37 17.41
CA PHE A 122 8.25 -20.04 17.98
C PHE A 122 9.56 -19.26 17.86
N SER A 123 9.49 -18.08 17.23
CA SER A 123 10.63 -17.18 17.06
C SER A 123 10.24 -15.74 17.37
N ILE A 124 11.02 -15.08 18.23
CA ILE A 124 10.81 -13.68 18.62
C ILE A 124 10.86 -12.76 17.40
N LEU A 125 11.79 -13.01 16.47
CA LEU A 125 11.94 -12.21 15.25
C LEU A 125 10.69 -12.31 14.36
N GLN A 126 10.17 -13.53 14.15
CA GLN A 126 8.97 -13.74 13.34
C GLN A 126 7.72 -13.10 13.99
N THR A 127 7.58 -13.20 15.31
CA THR A 127 6.50 -12.54 16.06
C THR A 127 6.59 -11.01 15.94
N SER A 128 7.80 -10.44 16.04
CA SER A 128 7.99 -8.99 15.90
C SER A 128 7.66 -8.49 14.50
N ALA A 129 8.02 -9.25 13.45
CA ALA A 129 7.71 -8.93 12.07
C ALA A 129 6.19 -8.96 11.82
N LEU A 130 5.50 -9.98 12.33
CA LEU A 130 4.05 -10.10 12.24
C LEU A 130 3.35 -8.94 12.94
N ALA A 131 3.79 -8.60 14.16
CA ALA A 131 3.27 -7.44 14.90
C ALA A 131 3.45 -6.14 14.11
N GLY A 132 4.63 -5.92 13.49
CA GLY A 132 4.90 -4.75 12.66
C GLY A 132 3.96 -4.64 11.46
N ILE A 133 3.73 -5.74 10.74
CA ILE A 133 2.80 -5.80 9.60
C ILE A 133 1.37 -5.47 10.06
N LEU A 134 0.93 -6.02 11.20
CA LEU A 134 -0.39 -5.76 11.75
C LEU A 134 -0.58 -4.30 12.17
N VAL A 135 0.42 -3.70 12.83
CA VAL A 135 0.37 -2.29 13.25
C VAL A 135 0.25 -1.34 12.05
N ILE A 136 1.05 -1.53 11.00
CA ILE A 136 0.98 -0.70 9.80
C ILE A 136 -0.36 -0.88 9.07
N SER A 137 -0.85 -2.12 9.00
CA SER A 137 -2.14 -2.42 8.39
C SER A 137 -3.28 -1.77 9.17
N ALA A 138 -3.28 -1.88 10.49
CA ALA A 138 -4.26 -1.27 11.38
C ALA A 138 -4.22 0.26 11.27
N TYR A 139 -3.03 0.87 11.27
CA TYR A 139 -2.88 2.32 11.05
C TYR A 139 -3.52 2.76 9.73
N SER A 140 -3.25 2.03 8.64
CA SER A 140 -3.75 2.35 7.31
C SER A 140 -5.28 2.21 7.21
N ILE A 141 -5.86 1.22 7.90
CA ILE A 141 -7.32 1.00 7.98
C ILE A 141 -7.98 2.09 8.82
N VAL A 142 -7.45 2.39 10.01
CA VAL A 142 -7.99 3.42 10.91
C VAL A 142 -7.94 4.79 10.23
N ALA A 143 -6.83 5.12 9.55
CA ALA A 143 -6.70 6.33 8.77
C ALA A 143 -7.78 6.40 7.66
N ARG A 144 -8.09 5.26 7.03
CA ARG A 144 -9.13 5.15 6.00
C ARG A 144 -10.54 5.34 6.54
N ILE A 145 -10.87 4.73 7.68
CA ILE A 145 -12.18 4.89 8.34
C ILE A 145 -12.37 6.35 8.76
N LYS A 146 -11.36 6.95 9.41
CA LYS A 146 -11.41 8.34 9.87
C LYS A 146 -11.62 9.33 8.72
N LYS A 147 -10.95 9.12 7.58
CA LYS A 147 -11.14 9.96 6.38
C LYS A 147 -12.45 9.68 5.65
N GLY A 148 -12.95 8.44 5.71
CA GLY A 148 -14.28 8.07 5.21
C GLY A 148 -15.39 8.82 5.94
N ASN A 149 -15.34 8.84 7.28
CA ASN A 149 -16.36 9.51 8.10
C ASN A 149 -16.41 11.03 7.89
N LYS A 150 -15.26 11.69 7.66
CA LYS A 150 -15.18 13.13 7.36
C LYS A 150 -15.91 13.55 6.07
N LEU A 151 -16.18 12.62 5.15
CA LEU A 151 -16.84 12.90 3.87
C LEU A 151 -18.35 12.59 3.90
N VAL A 152 -18.87 12.07 5.01
CA VAL A 152 -20.31 11.79 5.22
C VAL A 152 -20.98 12.90 6.04
N THR A 153 -20.19 13.72 6.76
CA THR A 153 -20.64 14.83 7.60
C THR A 153 -20.68 16.19 6.89
N HIS A 154 -20.47 16.23 5.58
CA HIS A 154 -20.59 17.41 4.71
C HIS A 154 -21.32 17.01 3.43
#